data_AF-A0A960MHH1-F1
#
_entry.id   AF-A0A960MHH1-F1
#
_cell.length_a   1.000
_cell.length_b   1.000
_cell.length_c   1.000
_cell.angle_alpha   90.00
_cell.angle_beta   90.00
_cell.angle_gamma   90.00
#
_symmetry.space_group_name_H-M   'P 1'
#
loop_
_entity.id
_entity.type
_entity.pdbx_description
1 polymer ?
#
loop_
_entity_poly.entity_id
_entity_poly.type
_entity_poly.pdbx_seq_one_letter_code
_entity_poly.pdbx_strand_id
1 'polypeptide(L)'
;MRETELLADFDSGDAEGWTSTGFSFDAAPTKSPEWTPGTDGGLVTPAGVLTSAELPARFHGVLRSPTFELTRNSIHLRLRSRAAEVRLVIDGHYMNRFHQLLLKGTILKTGDTDTKGEFRWLTMTGDVNKYVGHRVYLEISDLSGGFVELDEVRLSDAPLPPEPPILGRFILAHKSGDSRAELANAYGATWADGVTSLQNQKAAPAQAAWLDFVWREQLWPRNPDLEETARAMTRSNPPEPLFATAMLDGTPENERIHIRGSHLKLGDTVPRHNLTALGGSLAPETASGRLELARELVSKDNPLVRRVAVNRVWHHLFERGIVPTVDDFGVMGQPPSHPELLDWLATEFSDSMNWSLKRLLREIVLSGTYRMSSAPHPSLDR
;
A
#
# COMPACT_ATOMS: atom_id res chain seq x y z
N MET A 1 11.69 34.11 -7.33
CA MET A 1 11.06 33.19 -6.37
C MET A 1 11.20 31.79 -6.95
N ARG A 2 11.71 30.81 -6.20
CA ARG A 2 11.69 29.42 -6.66
C ARG A 2 10.24 28.98 -6.63
N GLU A 3 9.69 28.61 -7.78
CA GLU A 3 8.29 28.21 -7.89
C GLU A 3 8.14 26.82 -7.27
N THR A 4 7.41 26.74 -6.15
CA THR A 4 7.08 25.49 -5.46
C THR A 4 5.58 25.28 -5.55
N GLU A 5 5.19 24.06 -5.90
CA GLU A 5 3.80 23.64 -6.00
C GLU A 5 3.47 22.75 -4.80
N LEU A 6 2.38 23.07 -4.11
CA LEU A 6 1.89 22.31 -2.98
C LEU A 6 1.01 21.17 -3.48
N LEU A 7 1.38 19.92 -3.17
CA LEU A 7 0.58 18.76 -3.50
C LEU A 7 -0.34 18.34 -2.34
N ALA A 8 0.20 18.33 -1.11
CA ALA A 8 -0.53 17.98 0.08
C ALA A 8 0.03 18.72 1.30
N ASP A 9 -0.87 19.18 2.16
CA ASP A 9 -0.61 19.75 3.49
C ASP A 9 -1.69 19.25 4.44
N PHE A 10 -1.28 18.50 5.46
CA PHE A 10 -2.19 17.83 6.38
C PHE A 10 -2.51 18.67 7.63
N ASP A 11 -1.97 19.88 7.78
CA ASP A 11 -2.27 20.79 8.90
C ASP A 11 -3.77 21.13 9.02
N SER A 12 -4.50 21.05 7.90
CA SER A 12 -5.96 21.26 7.87
C SER A 12 -6.76 20.11 8.48
N GLY A 13 -6.13 18.95 8.72
CA GLY A 13 -6.78 17.73 9.19
C GLY A 13 -7.51 16.94 8.09
N ASP A 14 -7.40 17.36 6.83
CA ASP A 14 -7.93 16.64 5.66
C ASP A 14 -6.80 15.95 4.90
N ALA A 15 -7.09 14.78 4.34
CA ALA A 15 -6.19 14.00 3.49
C ALA A 15 -6.92 13.53 2.23
N GLU A 16 -7.61 14.46 1.57
CA GLU A 16 -8.47 14.18 0.42
C GLU A 16 -7.78 13.27 -0.62
N GLY A 17 -8.42 12.13 -0.90
CA GLY A 17 -7.97 11.14 -1.88
C GLY A 17 -6.74 10.31 -1.47
N TRP A 18 -6.11 10.57 -0.32
CA TRP A 18 -5.12 9.67 0.24
C TRP A 18 -5.81 8.42 0.79
N THR A 19 -5.17 7.27 0.61
CA THR A 19 -5.71 5.99 1.08
C THR A 19 -4.65 5.22 1.83
N SER A 20 -5.05 4.55 2.91
CA SER A 20 -4.19 3.61 3.62
C SER A 20 -4.64 2.18 3.36
N THR A 21 -3.68 1.26 3.37
CA THR A 21 -3.91 -0.18 3.33
C THR A 21 -3.06 -0.85 4.39
N GLY A 22 -3.57 -1.95 4.95
CA GLY A 22 -2.90 -2.64 6.04
C GLY A 22 -3.36 -2.11 7.39
N PHE A 23 -2.48 -2.19 8.38
CA PHE A 23 -2.83 -1.97 9.78
C PHE A 23 -2.05 -0.85 10.46
N SER A 24 -1.01 -0.31 9.82
CA SER A 24 -0.16 0.69 10.46
C SER A 24 -0.63 2.12 10.23
N PHE A 25 -1.11 2.47 9.03
CA PHE A 25 -1.55 3.84 8.74
C PHE A 25 -3.02 4.09 9.02
N ASP A 26 -3.31 5.20 9.69
CA ASP A 26 -4.63 5.80 9.71
C ASP A 26 -4.94 6.52 8.39
N ALA A 27 -6.20 6.49 7.98
CA ALA A 27 -6.66 7.15 6.76
C ALA A 27 -6.86 8.67 6.93
N ALA A 28 -6.78 9.18 8.15
CA ALA A 28 -6.96 10.60 8.46
C ALA A 28 -5.74 11.15 9.21
N PRO A 29 -5.37 12.43 8.99
CA PRO A 29 -4.33 13.06 9.77
C PRO A 29 -4.70 13.15 11.25
N THR A 30 -3.69 13.14 12.11
CA THR A 30 -3.86 13.39 13.54
C THR A 30 -4.48 14.77 13.79
N LYS A 31 -5.60 14.81 14.51
CA LYS A 31 -6.32 16.08 14.78
C LYS A 31 -5.72 16.88 15.92
N SER A 32 -5.05 16.18 16.83
CA SER A 32 -4.40 16.74 18.00
C SER A 32 -3.13 15.96 18.27
N PRO A 33 -2.13 16.56 18.93
CA PRO A 33 -0.97 15.83 19.35
C PRO A 33 -1.36 14.68 20.28
N GLU A 34 -0.73 13.54 20.07
CA GLU A 34 -0.99 12.32 20.83
C GLU A 34 0.32 11.60 21.17
N TRP A 35 0.27 10.82 22.24
CA TRP A 35 1.37 9.92 22.58
C TRP A 35 0.91 8.49 22.38
N THR A 36 1.68 7.73 21.62
CA THR A 36 1.46 6.30 21.40
C THR A 36 2.59 5.51 22.06
N PRO A 37 2.28 4.46 22.84
CA PRO A 37 3.31 3.59 23.40
C PRO A 37 4.04 2.82 22.29
N GLY A 38 5.34 2.58 22.50
CA GLY A 38 6.23 1.97 21.52
C GLY A 38 7.43 1.28 22.16
N THR A 39 8.25 0.62 21.34
CA THR A 39 9.36 -0.23 21.78
C THR A 39 10.40 0.48 22.65
N ASP A 40 10.62 1.77 22.41
CA ASP A 40 11.54 2.62 23.16
C ASP A 40 10.81 3.63 24.07
N GLY A 41 9.65 3.21 24.58
CA GLY A 41 8.81 3.99 25.47
C GLY A 41 7.70 4.77 24.76
N GLY A 42 7.71 4.88 23.43
CA GLY A 42 6.64 5.54 22.68
C GLY A 42 7.05 6.78 21.90
N LEU A 43 6.08 7.30 21.15
CA LEU A 43 6.21 8.34 20.14
C LEU A 43 5.21 9.45 20.46
N VAL A 44 5.66 10.71 20.46
CA VAL A 44 4.73 11.85 20.50
C VAL A 44 4.50 12.33 19.09
N THR A 45 3.31 12.08 18.56
CA THR A 45 2.87 12.46 17.21
C THR A 45 2.27 13.87 17.28
N PRO A 46 2.70 14.84 16.45
CA PRO A 46 2.06 16.15 16.38
C PRO A 46 0.66 16.06 15.74
N ALA A 47 -0.10 17.15 15.74
CA ALA A 47 -1.27 17.27 14.88
C ALA A 47 -0.84 17.51 13.41
N GLY A 48 -1.73 17.23 12.47
CA GLY A 48 -1.52 17.52 11.05
C GLY A 48 -0.58 16.55 10.34
N VAL A 49 -0.52 15.29 10.79
CA VAL A 49 0.32 14.27 10.16
C VAL A 49 -0.44 12.99 9.89
N LEU A 50 -0.15 12.37 8.75
CA LEU A 50 -0.48 10.96 8.51
C LEU A 50 0.60 10.11 9.16
N THR A 51 0.22 9.24 10.09
CA THR A 51 1.14 8.46 10.92
C THR A 51 0.90 6.96 10.76
N SER A 52 1.97 6.17 10.80
CA SER A 52 1.91 4.71 10.96
C SER A 52 1.94 4.24 12.42
N ALA A 53 2.09 5.18 13.37
CA ALA A 53 2.46 4.95 14.76
C ALA A 53 3.72 4.07 14.92
N GLU A 54 4.20 3.88 16.16
CA GLU A 54 5.28 2.93 16.44
C GLU A 54 4.69 1.55 16.78
N LEU A 55 4.24 0.83 15.75
CA LEU A 55 3.67 -0.51 15.90
C LEU A 55 4.74 -1.60 15.75
N PRO A 56 4.53 -2.79 16.36
CA PRO A 56 5.41 -3.93 16.13
C PRO A 56 5.57 -4.26 14.64
N ALA A 57 6.76 -4.73 14.23
CA ALA A 57 7.13 -4.99 12.83
C ALA A 57 6.22 -5.94 12.03
N ARG A 58 5.24 -6.57 12.66
CA ARG A 58 4.21 -7.40 12.01
C ARG A 58 3.02 -6.59 11.46
N PHE A 59 2.82 -5.37 11.95
CA PHE A 59 1.80 -4.46 11.47
C PHE A 59 2.39 -3.64 10.34
N HIS A 60 2.05 -4.04 9.12
CA HIS A 60 2.47 -3.35 7.92
C HIS A 60 1.34 -2.47 7.42
N GLY A 61 1.72 -1.41 6.74
CA GLY A 61 0.79 -0.58 6.03
C GLY A 61 1.47 0.18 4.91
N VAL A 62 0.63 0.59 3.97
CA VAL A 62 1.02 1.42 2.85
C VAL A 62 0.07 2.60 2.82
N LEU A 63 0.64 3.79 2.85
CA LEU A 63 -0.05 5.03 2.58
C LEU A 63 0.15 5.38 1.10
N ARG A 64 -0.93 5.75 0.42
CA ARG A 64 -0.94 6.05 -1.01
C ARG A 64 -1.54 7.42 -1.27
N SER A 65 -0.86 8.24 -2.06
CA SER A 65 -1.41 9.52 -2.54
C SER A 65 -2.50 9.32 -3.60
N PRO A 66 -3.34 10.34 -3.85
CA PRO A 66 -4.06 10.43 -5.13
C PRO A 66 -3.10 10.34 -6.30
N THR A 67 -3.60 9.95 -7.47
CA THR A 67 -2.86 10.10 -8.72
C THR A 67 -2.86 11.57 -9.14
N PHE A 68 -1.69 12.08 -9.52
CA PHE A 68 -1.50 13.44 -10.01
C PHE A 68 -0.58 13.45 -11.24
N GLU A 69 -0.61 14.54 -12.01
CA GLU A 69 0.35 14.72 -13.10
C GLU A 69 1.66 15.28 -12.54
N LEU A 70 2.78 14.68 -12.89
CA LEU A 70 4.09 15.17 -12.46
C LEU A 70 4.46 16.43 -13.24
N THR A 71 4.31 17.60 -12.63
CA THR A 71 4.54 18.91 -13.28
C THR A 71 5.99 19.40 -13.15
N ARG A 72 6.74 18.88 -12.18
CA ARG A 72 8.10 19.33 -11.81
C ARG A 72 9.09 18.19 -11.77
N ASN A 73 10.38 18.53 -11.84
CA ASN A 73 11.44 17.51 -11.92
C ASN A 73 11.79 16.80 -10.59
N SER A 74 11.27 17.31 -9.46
CA SER A 74 11.53 16.77 -8.13
C SER A 74 10.27 16.78 -7.27
N ILE A 75 10.16 15.76 -6.41
CA ILE A 75 9.13 15.62 -5.39
C ILE A 75 9.80 15.66 -4.03
N HIS A 76 9.28 16.46 -3.13
CA HIS A 76 9.78 16.64 -1.77
C HIS A 76 8.72 16.17 -0.79
N LEU A 77 9.09 15.25 0.10
CA LEU A 77 8.25 14.76 1.17
C LEU A 77 8.86 15.21 2.50
N ARG A 78 8.10 15.91 3.34
CA ARG A 78 8.53 16.24 4.68
C ARG A 78 8.13 15.10 5.62
N LEU A 79 9.13 14.31 5.98
CA LEU A 79 8.95 13.05 6.70
C LEU A 79 9.66 13.09 8.05
N ARG A 80 9.04 12.47 9.06
CA ARG A 80 9.70 11.99 10.27
C ARG A 80 9.57 10.48 10.31
N SER A 81 10.68 9.75 10.19
CA SER A 81 10.63 8.29 10.09
C SER A 81 11.90 7.62 10.60
N ARG A 82 11.77 6.37 11.04
CA ARG A 82 12.91 5.48 11.32
C ARG A 82 13.29 4.62 10.12
N ALA A 83 12.31 4.18 9.33
CA ALA A 83 12.53 3.28 8.20
C ALA A 83 11.26 3.17 7.33
N ALA A 84 11.07 4.15 6.44
CA ALA A 84 10.02 4.13 5.42
C ALA A 84 10.60 3.64 4.08
N GLU A 85 9.81 2.93 3.28
CA GLU A 85 10.10 2.79 1.86
C GLU A 85 9.14 3.68 1.07
N VAL A 86 9.67 4.67 0.34
CA VAL A 86 8.86 5.56 -0.50
C VAL A 86 9.11 5.21 -1.96
N ARG A 87 8.05 5.01 -2.73
CA ARG A 87 8.11 4.71 -4.17
C ARG A 87 7.24 5.68 -4.95
N LEU A 88 7.73 6.08 -6.10
CA LEU A 88 6.96 6.77 -7.13
C LEU A 88 6.51 5.74 -8.15
N VAL A 89 5.19 5.59 -8.29
CA VAL A 89 4.59 4.74 -9.31
C VAL A 89 4.19 5.63 -10.48
N ILE A 90 4.59 5.24 -11.70
CA ILE A 90 4.46 6.04 -12.92
C ILE A 90 3.56 5.29 -13.90
N ASP A 91 2.46 5.92 -14.29
CA ASP A 91 1.41 5.35 -15.14
C ASP A 91 0.96 3.95 -14.66
N GLY A 92 0.85 3.76 -13.34
CA GLY A 92 0.49 2.47 -12.73
C GLY A 92 1.61 1.42 -12.70
N HIS A 93 2.84 1.78 -13.08
CA HIS A 93 3.99 0.89 -13.14
C HIS A 93 5.13 1.38 -12.24
N TYR A 94 5.82 0.44 -11.61
CA TYR A 94 7.10 0.68 -10.96
C TYR A 94 8.00 -0.54 -11.21
N MET A 95 9.32 -0.36 -11.36
CA MET A 95 10.22 -1.52 -11.41
C MET A 95 10.74 -1.89 -10.03
N ASN A 96 10.89 -3.19 -9.83
CA ASN A 96 11.38 -3.79 -8.60
C ASN A 96 12.88 -3.47 -8.35
N ARG A 97 13.32 -3.71 -7.12
CA ARG A 97 14.59 -3.38 -6.44
C ARG A 97 15.90 -3.60 -7.24
N PHE A 98 15.91 -4.40 -8.31
CA PHE A 98 17.12 -4.86 -8.97
C PHE A 98 17.61 -4.01 -10.15
N HIS A 99 16.85 -3.02 -10.64
CA HIS A 99 17.17 -2.30 -11.90
C HIS A 99 17.24 -0.76 -11.72
N GLN A 100 18.04 -0.29 -10.75
CA GLN A 100 18.20 1.14 -10.44
C GLN A 100 18.74 2.01 -11.59
N LEU A 101 19.27 1.42 -12.67
CA LEU A 101 19.90 2.16 -13.77
C LEU A 101 18.93 3.03 -14.57
N LEU A 102 17.61 2.75 -14.53
CA LEU A 102 16.60 3.46 -15.32
C LEU A 102 15.60 4.27 -14.49
N LEU A 103 15.58 4.07 -13.17
CA LEU A 103 14.61 4.63 -12.22
C LEU A 103 15.31 5.20 -10.98
N LYS A 104 16.51 5.75 -11.16
CA LYS A 104 17.28 6.30 -10.05
C LYS A 104 16.53 7.49 -9.44
N GLY A 105 16.27 7.40 -8.14
CA GLY A 105 15.60 8.45 -7.37
C GLY A 105 14.08 8.41 -7.41
N THR A 106 13.47 7.40 -8.05
CA THR A 106 12.03 7.12 -7.94
C THR A 106 11.70 6.23 -6.73
N ILE A 107 12.71 5.86 -5.93
CA ILE A 107 12.56 5.07 -4.69
C ILE A 107 13.49 5.66 -3.62
N LEU A 108 12.94 5.94 -2.44
CA LEU A 108 13.70 6.15 -1.21
C LEU A 108 13.62 4.86 -0.40
N LYS A 109 14.78 4.25 -0.12
CA LYS A 109 14.82 2.99 0.64
C LYS A 109 14.78 3.27 2.13
N THR A 110 14.43 2.25 2.92
CA THR A 110 14.40 2.33 4.39
C THR A 110 15.66 2.94 5.01
N GLY A 111 16.84 2.60 4.48
CA GLY A 111 18.11 3.17 4.96
C GLY A 111 18.31 4.66 4.65
N ASP A 112 17.63 5.20 3.64
CA ASP A 112 17.72 6.60 3.21
C ASP A 112 16.69 7.50 3.91
N THR A 113 15.73 6.90 4.63
CA THR A 113 14.58 7.60 5.24
C THR A 113 14.65 7.75 6.75
N ASP A 114 15.73 7.31 7.40
CA ASP A 114 15.91 7.53 8.84
C ASP A 114 16.21 9.00 9.12
N THR A 115 15.22 9.72 9.62
CA THR A 115 15.31 11.16 9.89
C THR A 115 15.80 11.48 11.30
N LYS A 116 16.18 10.47 12.09
CA LYS A 116 16.68 10.62 13.46
C LYS A 116 15.70 11.34 14.40
N GLY A 117 14.40 11.14 14.17
CA GLY A 117 13.33 11.68 15.00
C GLY A 117 13.01 13.16 14.75
N GLU A 118 13.44 13.73 13.62
CA GLU A 118 13.08 15.09 13.21
C GLU A 118 12.35 15.07 11.85
N PHE A 119 11.47 16.04 11.62
CA PHE A 119 10.92 16.27 10.27
C PHE A 119 12.02 16.78 9.34
N ARG A 120 12.15 16.14 8.17
CA ARG A 120 13.14 16.49 7.15
C ARG A 120 12.53 16.37 5.76
N TRP A 121 12.91 17.30 4.90
CA TRP A 121 12.62 17.20 3.46
C TRP A 121 13.47 16.09 2.84
N LEU A 122 12.83 14.98 2.48
CA LEU A 122 13.41 13.93 1.65
C LEU A 122 12.99 14.16 0.20
N THR A 123 13.95 14.13 -0.72
CA THR A 123 13.73 14.53 -2.12
C THR A 123 13.92 13.36 -3.07
N MET A 124 12.92 13.13 -3.90
CA MET A 124 12.95 12.24 -5.06
C MET A 124 13.31 13.08 -6.29
N THR A 125 14.45 12.81 -6.92
CA THR A 125 14.98 13.59 -8.05
C THR A 125 15.88 12.72 -8.92
N GLY A 126 16.45 13.25 -10.00
CA GLY A 126 17.28 12.50 -10.96
C GLY A 126 16.44 11.97 -12.11
N ASP A 127 16.14 10.67 -12.14
CA ASP A 127 15.34 10.09 -13.23
C ASP A 127 13.87 10.50 -13.18
N VAL A 128 13.41 11.05 -12.05
CA VAL A 128 12.08 11.67 -11.91
C VAL A 128 11.81 12.69 -13.02
N ASN A 129 12.81 13.48 -13.43
CA ASN A 129 12.69 14.46 -14.52
C ASN A 129 12.24 13.86 -15.87
N LYS A 130 12.53 12.58 -16.12
CA LYS A 130 12.13 11.89 -17.37
C LYS A 130 10.61 11.71 -17.47
N TYR A 131 9.92 11.80 -16.35
CA TYR A 131 8.51 11.47 -16.21
C TYR A 131 7.64 12.71 -16.00
N VAL A 132 8.17 13.92 -16.21
CA VAL A 132 7.35 15.14 -16.20
C VAL A 132 6.27 15.03 -17.29
N GLY A 133 5.02 15.30 -16.94
CA GLY A 133 3.82 15.12 -17.75
C GLY A 133 3.20 13.72 -17.66
N HIS A 134 3.82 12.77 -16.96
CA HIS A 134 3.22 11.46 -16.69
C HIS A 134 2.31 11.50 -15.46
N ARG A 135 1.36 10.56 -15.41
CA ARG A 135 0.55 10.35 -14.21
C ARG A 135 1.38 9.57 -13.20
N VAL A 136 1.40 10.03 -11.97
CA VAL A 136 2.16 9.40 -10.90
C VAL A 136 1.37 9.36 -9.61
N TYR A 137 1.76 8.46 -8.72
CA TYR A 137 1.33 8.50 -7.33
C TYR A 137 2.45 7.99 -6.40
N LEU A 138 2.39 8.38 -5.14
CA LEU A 138 3.34 7.99 -4.11
C LEU A 138 2.81 6.77 -3.34
N GLU A 139 3.68 5.81 -3.07
CA GLU A 139 3.46 4.73 -2.10
C GLU A 139 4.50 4.86 -0.98
N ILE A 140 4.03 4.97 0.25
CA ILE A 140 4.87 5.10 1.46
C ILE A 140 4.56 3.89 2.33
N SER A 141 5.54 3.02 2.50
CA SER A 141 5.37 1.75 3.21
C SER A 141 6.12 1.75 4.55
N ASP A 142 5.45 1.31 5.60
CA ASP A 142 6.08 0.91 6.86
C ASP A 142 6.22 -0.62 6.90
N LEU A 143 7.46 -1.09 6.73
CA LEU A 143 7.75 -2.52 6.59
C LEU A 143 8.64 -3.08 7.72
N SER A 144 9.04 -2.27 8.68
CA SER A 144 10.17 -2.61 9.58
C SER A 144 9.92 -2.41 11.07
N GLY A 145 8.69 -2.11 11.49
CA GLY A 145 8.36 -1.85 12.89
C GLY A 145 9.02 -0.58 13.43
N GLY A 146 9.21 0.39 12.54
CA GLY A 146 9.56 1.74 12.91
C GLY A 146 8.30 2.57 13.06
N PHE A 147 8.37 3.79 12.55
CA PHE A 147 7.22 4.65 12.35
C PHE A 147 7.47 5.52 11.12
N VAL A 148 6.40 6.06 10.56
CA VAL A 148 6.40 7.00 9.44
C VAL A 148 5.37 8.08 9.74
N GLU A 149 5.80 9.33 9.70
CA GLU A 149 4.92 10.50 9.76
C GLU A 149 5.19 11.42 8.58
N LEU A 150 4.13 11.80 7.88
CA LEU A 150 4.13 12.71 6.74
C LEU A 150 3.19 13.88 7.03
N ASP A 151 3.70 15.11 6.93
CA ASP A 151 2.87 16.34 7.05
C ASP A 151 2.72 17.08 5.71
N GLU A 152 3.71 17.01 4.82
CA GLU A 152 3.68 17.83 3.61
C GLU A 152 4.36 17.18 2.40
N VAL A 153 3.77 17.41 1.21
CA VAL A 153 4.35 17.02 -0.08
C VAL A 153 4.36 18.20 -1.04
N ARG A 154 5.51 18.46 -1.68
CA ARG A 154 5.71 19.54 -2.64
C ARG A 154 6.40 19.08 -3.92
N LEU A 155 6.14 19.80 -4.99
CA LEU A 155 6.76 19.66 -6.31
C LEU A 155 7.60 20.90 -6.59
N SER A 156 8.83 20.75 -7.07
CA SER A 156 9.62 21.89 -7.55
C SER A 156 10.78 21.49 -8.45
N ASP A 157 11.35 22.47 -9.16
CA ASP A 157 12.49 22.25 -10.05
C ASP A 157 13.85 22.47 -9.36
N ALA A 158 13.84 22.97 -8.13
CA ALA A 158 15.03 23.33 -7.37
C ALA A 158 14.94 22.79 -5.94
N PRO A 159 16.05 22.44 -5.28
CA PRO A 159 16.01 21.98 -3.90
C PRO A 159 15.28 22.97 -2.98
N LEU A 160 14.40 22.43 -2.13
CA LEU A 160 13.80 23.20 -1.05
C LEU A 160 14.91 23.65 -0.08
N PRO A 161 14.81 24.88 0.47
CA PRO A 161 15.74 25.29 1.51
C PRO A 161 15.63 24.33 2.69
N PRO A 162 16.75 23.95 3.33
CA PRO A 162 16.69 23.14 4.53
C PRO A 162 15.90 23.91 5.60
N GLU A 163 14.89 23.27 6.17
CA GLU A 163 14.19 23.83 7.32
C GLU A 163 15.07 23.73 8.56
N PRO A 164 15.22 24.81 9.33
CA PRO A 164 15.95 24.74 10.58
C PRO A 164 15.21 23.81 11.55
N PRO A 165 15.90 22.90 12.26
CA PRO A 165 15.26 21.96 13.17
C PRO A 165 14.37 22.67 14.20
N ILE A 166 13.09 22.29 14.24
CA ILE A 166 12.11 22.90 15.14
C ILE A 166 12.53 22.76 16.60
N LEU A 167 13.11 21.61 16.96
CA LEU A 167 13.61 21.29 18.28
C LEU A 167 14.75 22.23 18.70
N GLY A 168 15.76 22.42 17.84
CA GLY A 168 16.90 23.28 18.13
C GLY A 168 16.47 24.74 18.36
N ARG A 169 15.54 25.25 17.54
CA ARG A 169 14.96 26.59 17.72
C ARG A 169 14.17 26.68 19.02
N PHE A 170 13.38 25.66 19.32
CA PHE A 170 12.58 25.60 20.55
C PHE A 170 13.47 25.61 21.79
N ILE A 171 14.50 24.77 21.84
CA ILE A 171 15.49 24.73 22.93
C ILE A 171 16.15 26.09 23.11
N LEU A 172 16.62 26.71 22.02
CA LEU A 172 17.28 28.02 22.08
C LEU A 172 16.33 29.14 22.54
N ALA A 173 15.07 29.12 22.11
CA ALA A 173 14.06 30.11 22.49
C ALA A 173 13.64 30.01 23.95
N HIS A 174 13.71 28.82 24.55
CA HIS A 174 13.36 28.56 25.94
C HIS A 174 14.58 28.49 26.86
N LYS A 175 15.77 28.80 26.34
CA LYS A 175 16.97 28.96 27.16
C LYS A 175 16.81 30.18 28.07
N SER A 176 16.92 29.96 29.38
CA SER A 176 17.00 31.04 30.38
C SER A 176 18.15 30.79 31.35
N GLY A 177 19.00 31.79 31.51
CA GLY A 177 20.24 31.68 32.29
C GLY A 177 21.35 30.93 31.57
N ASP A 178 22.52 30.88 32.20
CA ASP A 178 23.72 30.24 31.66
C ASP A 178 24.26 29.15 32.60
N SER A 179 23.76 29.08 33.84
CA SER A 179 24.14 28.01 34.76
C SER A 179 23.36 26.73 34.48
N ARG A 180 23.97 25.58 34.79
CA ARG A 180 23.32 24.26 34.66
C ARG A 180 21.96 24.20 35.40
N ALA A 181 21.86 24.83 36.57
CA ALA A 181 20.65 24.82 37.38
C ALA A 181 19.53 25.66 36.74
N GLU A 182 19.84 26.83 36.21
CA GLU A 182 18.87 27.69 35.52
C GLU A 182 18.35 27.03 34.24
N LEU A 183 19.25 26.42 33.45
CA LEU A 183 18.88 25.68 32.26
C LEU A 183 17.98 24.47 32.58
N ALA A 184 18.33 23.70 33.62
CA ALA A 184 17.53 22.56 34.05
C ALA A 184 16.12 22.99 34.49
N ASN A 185 16.01 24.11 35.21
CA ASN A 185 14.72 24.67 35.61
C ASN A 185 13.90 25.16 34.41
N ALA A 186 14.52 25.89 33.48
CA ALA A 186 13.85 26.41 32.29
C ALA A 186 13.31 25.30 31.39
N TYR A 187 14.13 24.29 31.10
CA TYR A 187 13.71 23.14 30.28
C TYR A 187 12.75 22.22 31.03
N GLY A 188 12.90 22.06 32.35
CA GLY A 188 11.95 21.34 33.19
C GLY A 188 10.56 21.99 33.20
N ALA A 189 10.49 23.32 33.29
CA ALA A 189 9.24 24.06 33.18
C ALA A 189 8.62 23.91 31.78
N THR A 190 9.44 23.98 30.74
CA THR A 190 9.01 23.79 29.35
C THR A 190 8.47 22.38 29.10
N TRP A 191 9.09 21.36 29.71
CA TRP A 191 8.60 19.99 29.68
C TRP A 191 7.24 19.85 30.40
N ALA A 192 7.12 20.39 31.61
CA ALA A 192 5.87 20.31 32.38
C ALA A 192 4.70 21.02 31.66
N ASP A 193 4.97 22.18 31.06
CA ASP A 193 4.02 22.90 30.21
C ASP A 193 3.63 22.10 28.96
N GLY A 194 4.62 21.48 28.31
CA GLY A 194 4.39 20.56 27.18
C GLY A 194 3.49 19.38 27.57
N VAL A 195 3.77 18.70 28.69
CA VAL A 195 2.97 17.57 29.19
C VAL A 195 1.53 18.01 29.47
N THR A 196 1.36 19.16 30.12
CA THR A 196 0.04 19.75 30.39
C THR A 196 -0.69 20.04 29.08
N SER A 197 0.00 20.59 28.09
CA SER A 197 -0.56 20.90 26.78
C SER A 197 -0.95 19.63 26.02
N LEU A 198 -0.13 18.58 26.09
CA LEU A 198 -0.41 17.28 25.48
C LEU A 198 -1.64 16.61 26.12
N GLN A 199 -1.72 16.58 27.45
CA GLN A 199 -2.88 16.05 28.18
C GLN A 199 -4.18 16.78 27.83
N ASN A 200 -4.09 18.07 27.50
CA ASN A 200 -5.21 18.89 27.08
C ASN A 200 -5.44 18.88 25.55
N GLN A 201 -4.71 18.06 24.78
CA GLN A 201 -4.77 17.97 23.31
C GLN A 201 -4.51 19.31 22.61
N LYS A 202 -3.62 20.14 23.19
CA LYS A 202 -3.31 21.51 22.76
C LYS A 202 -1.82 21.77 22.55
N ALA A 203 -0.98 20.73 22.60
CA ALA A 203 0.46 20.93 22.39
C ALA A 203 0.76 21.47 20.99
N ALA A 204 1.58 22.52 20.91
CA ALA A 204 2.10 22.98 19.63
C ALA A 204 3.11 21.97 19.05
N PRO A 205 3.35 21.95 17.73
CA PRO A 205 4.32 21.03 17.11
C PRO A 205 5.72 21.08 17.76
N ALA A 206 6.17 22.27 18.16
CA ALA A 206 7.45 22.43 18.85
C ALA A 206 7.47 21.83 20.27
N GLN A 207 6.34 21.90 21.00
CA GLN A 207 6.19 21.22 22.29
C GLN A 207 6.13 19.71 22.10
N ALA A 208 5.42 19.21 21.08
CA ALA A 208 5.38 17.79 20.75
C ALA A 208 6.78 17.26 20.41
N ALA A 209 7.54 17.96 19.57
CA ALA A 209 8.92 17.63 19.25
C ALA A 209 9.86 17.67 20.48
N TRP A 210 9.65 18.62 21.39
CA TRP A 210 10.38 18.68 22.66
C TRP A 210 10.07 17.50 23.57
N LEU A 211 8.79 17.16 23.73
CA LEU A 211 8.36 16.02 24.54
C LEU A 211 8.89 14.71 23.96
N ASP A 212 8.80 14.52 22.66
CA ASP A 212 9.38 13.38 21.93
C ASP A 212 10.88 13.25 22.20
N PHE A 213 11.62 14.36 22.10
CA PHE A 213 13.05 14.40 22.37
C PHE A 213 13.38 14.02 23.81
N VAL A 214 12.73 14.66 24.79
CA VAL A 214 12.92 14.35 26.21
C VAL A 214 12.62 12.88 26.49
N TRP A 215 11.59 12.35 25.85
CA TRP A 215 11.19 10.96 25.98
C TRP A 215 12.24 9.99 25.41
N ARG A 216 12.60 10.17 24.13
CA ARG A 216 13.55 9.33 23.38
C ARG A 216 14.96 9.33 23.99
N GLU A 217 15.41 10.49 24.47
CA GLU A 217 16.71 10.63 25.13
C GLU A 217 16.66 10.23 26.63
N GLN A 218 15.52 9.73 27.11
CA GLN A 218 15.30 9.30 28.50
C GLN A 218 15.63 10.38 29.53
N LEU A 219 15.30 11.64 29.22
CA LEU A 219 15.58 12.81 30.05
C LEU A 219 14.46 13.10 31.08
N TRP A 220 13.52 12.16 31.26
CA TRP A 220 12.38 12.27 32.17
C TRP A 220 12.52 11.31 33.37
N PRO A 221 11.81 11.55 34.49
CA PRO A 221 11.83 10.65 35.64
C PRO A 221 11.12 9.34 35.31
N ARG A 222 11.85 8.21 35.23
CA ARG A 222 11.30 6.89 34.87
C ARG A 222 10.02 6.56 35.66
N ASN A 223 8.98 6.16 34.94
CA ASN A 223 7.72 5.68 35.49
C ASN A 223 7.54 4.19 35.11
N PRO A 224 7.77 3.26 36.05
CA PRO A 224 7.70 1.82 35.80
C PRO A 224 6.36 1.35 35.23
N ASP A 225 5.25 2.02 35.58
CA ASP A 225 3.91 1.61 35.15
C ASP A 225 3.67 1.92 33.67
N LEU A 226 4.15 3.08 33.19
CA LEU A 226 4.10 3.45 31.77
C LEU A 226 5.04 2.58 30.94
N GLU A 227 6.24 2.30 31.45
CA GLU A 227 7.19 1.39 30.81
C GLU A 227 6.63 -0.04 30.71
N GLU A 228 6.00 -0.57 31.78
CA GLU A 228 5.39 -1.90 31.74
C GLU A 228 4.16 -1.93 30.84
N THR A 229 3.36 -0.86 30.78
CA THR A 229 2.23 -0.75 29.84
C THR A 229 2.71 -0.77 28.39
N ALA A 230 3.75 0.00 28.05
CA ALA A 230 4.35 -0.01 26.72
C ALA A 230 4.93 -1.39 26.36
N ARG A 231 5.62 -2.04 27.32
CA ARG A 231 6.14 -3.40 27.15
C ARG A 231 5.02 -4.43 27.01
N ALA A 232 3.93 -4.32 27.76
CA ALA A 232 2.79 -5.21 27.70
C ALA A 232 2.07 -5.13 26.35
N MET A 233 1.87 -3.93 25.81
CA MET A 233 1.34 -3.73 24.45
C MET A 233 2.28 -4.31 23.38
N THR A 234 3.59 -4.19 23.59
CA THR A 234 4.58 -4.84 22.71
C THR A 234 4.58 -6.37 22.84
N ARG A 235 4.22 -6.92 24.02
CA ARG A 235 4.15 -8.37 24.29
C ARG A 235 2.86 -9.03 23.82
N SER A 236 1.74 -8.31 23.76
CA SER A 236 0.44 -8.82 23.26
C SER A 236 0.42 -8.97 21.73
N ASN A 237 1.47 -9.58 21.19
CA ASN A 237 1.69 -9.68 19.76
C ASN A 237 0.83 -10.82 19.16
N PRO A 238 0.01 -10.56 18.14
CA PRO A 238 -0.58 -11.63 17.35
C PRO A 238 0.53 -12.46 16.66
N PRO A 239 0.26 -13.74 16.29
CA PRO A 239 1.23 -14.59 15.61
C PRO A 239 1.80 -13.90 14.34
N GLU A 240 2.98 -14.33 13.90
CA GLU A 240 3.58 -13.79 12.67
C GLU A 240 2.59 -13.89 11.49
N PRO A 241 2.39 -12.79 10.74
CA PRO A 241 1.47 -12.79 9.63
C PRO A 241 2.03 -13.68 8.52
N LEU A 242 1.18 -14.58 8.02
CA LEU A 242 1.42 -15.27 6.76
C LEU A 242 1.12 -14.29 5.62
N PHE A 243 2.16 -13.93 4.86
CA PHE A 243 1.98 -13.11 3.66
C PHE A 243 1.45 -13.96 2.51
N ALA A 244 0.38 -13.50 1.89
CA ALA A 244 -0.09 -13.98 0.60
C ALA A 244 0.04 -12.86 -0.42
N THR A 245 0.31 -13.22 -1.67
CA THR A 245 0.21 -12.24 -2.75
C THR A 245 -1.26 -11.85 -2.89
N ALA A 246 -1.56 -10.58 -2.64
CA ALA A 246 -2.88 -10.02 -2.81
C ALA A 246 -2.82 -8.91 -3.85
N MET A 247 -3.94 -8.68 -4.53
CA MET A 247 -4.10 -7.59 -5.47
C MET A 247 -4.93 -6.51 -4.77
N LEU A 248 -4.33 -5.35 -4.54
CA LEU A 248 -5.04 -4.20 -3.96
C LEU A 248 -5.93 -3.53 -5.01
N ASP A 249 -7.04 -2.95 -4.57
CA ASP A 249 -7.83 -2.09 -5.44
C ASP A 249 -7.03 -0.85 -5.85
N GLY A 250 -7.33 -0.33 -7.03
CA GLY A 250 -6.50 0.62 -7.75
C GLY A 250 -7.19 1.96 -7.84
N THR A 251 -6.47 2.97 -8.31
CA THR A 251 -7.08 4.26 -8.58
C THR A 251 -8.05 4.13 -9.75
N PRO A 252 -9.26 4.69 -9.64
CA PRO A 252 -10.26 4.67 -10.71
C PRO A 252 -9.87 5.59 -11.86
N GLU A 253 -8.95 5.13 -12.72
CA GLU A 253 -8.39 5.96 -13.79
C GLU A 253 -8.85 5.57 -15.19
N ASN A 254 -9.41 6.53 -15.91
CA ASN A 254 -9.64 6.39 -17.34
C ASN A 254 -8.30 6.41 -18.10
N GLU A 255 -8.28 5.75 -19.26
CA GLU A 255 -7.08 5.69 -20.10
C GLU A 255 -7.31 6.42 -21.43
N ARG A 256 -6.24 6.87 -22.07
CA ARG A 256 -6.28 7.49 -23.39
C ARG A 256 -5.97 6.47 -24.47
N ILE A 257 -6.57 6.65 -25.64
CA ILE A 257 -6.28 5.80 -26.80
C ILE A 257 -4.85 6.05 -27.26
N HIS A 258 -4.02 5.01 -27.31
CA HIS A 258 -2.71 5.10 -27.96
C HIS A 258 -2.87 5.04 -29.48
N ILE A 259 -2.76 6.19 -30.15
CA ILE A 259 -2.97 6.28 -31.60
C ILE A 259 -1.90 5.46 -32.32
N ARG A 260 -2.35 4.41 -33.01
CA ARG A 260 -1.49 3.40 -33.67
C ARG A 260 -0.52 2.71 -32.69
N GLY A 261 -0.92 2.57 -31.43
CA GLY A 261 -0.10 1.96 -30.37
C GLY A 261 1.06 2.83 -29.88
N SER A 262 1.12 4.11 -30.28
CA SER A 262 2.19 5.02 -29.84
C SER A 262 1.88 5.61 -28.47
N HIS A 263 2.69 5.28 -27.47
CA HIS A 263 2.65 5.87 -26.13
C HIS A 263 2.93 7.39 -26.09
N LEU A 264 3.46 7.96 -27.18
CA LEU A 264 3.71 9.40 -27.31
C LEU A 264 2.55 10.15 -27.97
N LYS A 265 1.58 9.44 -28.56
CA LYS A 265 0.44 10.03 -29.28
C LYS A 265 -0.85 9.54 -28.65
N LEU A 266 -1.23 10.22 -27.57
CA LEU A 266 -2.47 9.98 -26.86
C LEU A 266 -3.63 10.65 -27.61
N GLY A 267 -4.71 9.91 -27.80
CA GLY A 267 -5.99 10.37 -28.33
C GLY A 267 -6.99 10.63 -27.20
N ASP A 268 -8.27 10.42 -27.51
CA ASP A 268 -9.36 10.65 -26.58
C ASP A 268 -9.27 9.76 -25.33
N THR A 269 -9.75 10.29 -24.21
CA THR A 269 -9.93 9.54 -22.97
C THR A 269 -11.12 8.58 -23.10
N VAL A 270 -10.90 7.32 -22.74
CA VAL A 270 -11.89 6.25 -22.75
C VAL A 270 -12.28 5.93 -21.31
N PRO A 271 -13.58 5.93 -20.98
CA PRO A 271 -14.04 5.56 -19.66
C PRO A 271 -13.69 4.09 -19.37
N ARG A 272 -13.35 3.80 -18.12
CA ARG A 272 -13.18 2.42 -17.67
C ARG A 272 -14.49 1.65 -17.83
N HIS A 273 -14.39 0.50 -18.46
CA HIS A 273 -15.54 -0.34 -18.77
C HIS A 273 -15.12 -1.81 -18.77
N ASN A 274 -15.96 -2.68 -18.22
CA ASN A 274 -15.75 -4.12 -18.31
C ASN A 274 -15.98 -4.60 -19.76
N LEU A 275 -15.56 -5.81 -20.12
CA LEU A 275 -15.73 -6.30 -21.48
C LEU A 275 -17.22 -6.39 -21.84
N THR A 276 -17.68 -5.57 -22.79
CA THR A 276 -19.09 -5.54 -23.24
C THR A 276 -19.54 -6.90 -23.77
N ALA A 277 -18.61 -7.65 -24.38
CA ALA A 277 -18.85 -9.01 -24.86
C ALA A 277 -19.24 -10.00 -23.75
N LEU A 278 -18.97 -9.67 -22.48
CA LEU A 278 -19.35 -10.45 -21.31
C LEU A 278 -20.53 -9.83 -20.54
N GLY A 279 -21.25 -8.89 -21.15
CA GLY A 279 -22.32 -8.13 -20.47
C GLY A 279 -21.78 -7.07 -19.50
N GLY A 280 -20.50 -6.73 -19.60
CA GLY A 280 -19.81 -5.82 -18.68
C GLY A 280 -20.45 -4.44 -18.63
N SER A 281 -20.41 -3.84 -17.45
CA SER A 281 -20.90 -2.48 -17.17
C SER A 281 -19.74 -1.48 -17.03
N LEU A 282 -20.07 -0.19 -16.92
CA LEU A 282 -19.08 0.82 -16.54
C LEU A 282 -18.51 0.48 -15.17
N ALA A 283 -17.19 0.64 -15.02
CA ALA A 283 -16.57 0.44 -13.72
C ALA A 283 -17.07 1.50 -12.72
N PRO A 284 -17.17 1.18 -11.42
CA PRO A 284 -17.58 2.17 -10.41
C PRO A 284 -16.67 3.40 -10.44
N GLU A 285 -17.22 4.58 -10.18
CA GLU A 285 -16.44 5.83 -10.18
C GLU A 285 -15.34 5.82 -9.12
N THR A 286 -15.56 5.14 -7.99
CA THR A 286 -14.67 5.19 -6.80
C THR A 286 -13.74 4.00 -6.65
N ALA A 287 -13.82 2.99 -7.52
CA ALA A 287 -13.07 1.73 -7.41
C ALA A 287 -12.54 1.31 -8.78
N SER A 288 -11.49 0.48 -8.87
CA SER A 288 -10.88 0.18 -10.18
C SER A 288 -11.78 -0.59 -11.15
N GLY A 289 -12.83 -1.26 -10.67
CA GLY A 289 -13.70 -2.14 -11.45
C GLY A 289 -13.25 -3.61 -11.43
N ARG A 290 -12.08 -3.91 -10.84
CA ARG A 290 -11.53 -5.28 -10.82
C ARG A 290 -12.35 -6.24 -9.97
N LEU A 291 -12.88 -5.78 -8.84
CA LEU A 291 -13.72 -6.61 -7.98
C LEU A 291 -15.07 -6.91 -8.66
N GLU A 292 -15.63 -5.93 -9.36
CA GLU A 292 -16.86 -6.04 -10.14
C GLU A 292 -16.65 -7.04 -11.27
N LEU A 293 -15.57 -6.89 -12.04
CA LEU A 293 -15.20 -7.85 -13.08
C LEU A 293 -15.02 -9.26 -12.51
N ALA A 294 -14.36 -9.41 -11.37
CA ALA A 294 -14.20 -10.72 -10.72
C ALA A 294 -15.55 -11.34 -10.35
N ARG A 295 -16.48 -10.54 -9.79
CA ARG A 295 -17.85 -10.97 -9.46
C ARG A 295 -18.66 -11.33 -10.71
N GLU A 296 -18.55 -10.55 -11.79
CA GLU A 296 -19.19 -10.83 -13.07
C GLU A 296 -18.65 -12.13 -13.68
N LEU A 297 -17.34 -12.35 -13.63
CA LEU A 297 -16.69 -13.56 -14.15
C LEU A 297 -17.17 -14.83 -13.46
N VAL A 298 -17.32 -14.82 -12.13
CA VAL A 298 -17.78 -15.99 -11.36
C VAL A 298 -19.30 -16.01 -11.13
N SER A 299 -20.04 -15.10 -11.79
CA SER A 299 -21.49 -15.02 -11.66
C SER A 299 -22.18 -16.27 -12.20
N LYS A 300 -23.38 -16.56 -11.70
CA LYS A 300 -24.18 -17.71 -12.16
C LYS A 300 -24.55 -17.60 -13.64
N ASP A 301 -24.68 -16.37 -14.14
CA ASP A 301 -25.03 -16.05 -15.52
C ASP A 301 -23.85 -16.23 -16.49
N ASN A 302 -22.62 -16.39 -15.97
CA ASN A 302 -21.44 -16.69 -16.77
C ASN A 302 -21.03 -18.18 -16.66
N PRO A 303 -21.43 -19.04 -17.61
CA PRO A 303 -21.06 -20.45 -17.58
C PRO A 303 -19.61 -20.72 -17.97
N LEU A 304 -18.92 -19.76 -18.62
CA LEU A 304 -17.61 -20.02 -19.23
C LEU A 304 -16.54 -20.32 -18.18
N VAL A 305 -16.48 -19.54 -17.10
CA VAL A 305 -15.43 -19.69 -16.08
C VAL A 305 -15.49 -21.07 -15.41
N ARG A 306 -16.70 -21.53 -15.04
CA ARG A 306 -16.89 -22.86 -14.44
C ARG A 306 -16.58 -24.00 -15.42
N ARG A 307 -16.96 -23.88 -16.69
CA ARG A 307 -16.66 -24.88 -17.73
C ARG A 307 -15.16 -24.98 -18.01
N VAL A 308 -14.47 -23.85 -18.16
CA VAL A 308 -13.02 -23.80 -18.41
C VAL A 308 -12.26 -24.40 -17.22
N ALA A 309 -12.63 -24.03 -15.99
CA ALA A 309 -12.00 -24.55 -14.77
C ALA A 309 -12.12 -26.08 -14.67
N VAL A 310 -13.34 -26.62 -14.85
CA VAL A 310 -13.59 -28.07 -14.84
C VAL A 310 -12.82 -28.76 -15.96
N ASN A 311 -12.83 -28.21 -17.17
CA ASN A 311 -12.14 -28.81 -18.31
C ASN A 311 -10.63 -28.86 -18.12
N ARG A 312 -10.02 -27.84 -17.50
CA ARG A 312 -8.60 -27.83 -17.13
C ARG A 312 -8.28 -28.92 -16.11
N VAL A 313 -9.10 -29.06 -15.07
CA VAL A 313 -8.94 -30.13 -14.07
C VAL A 313 -9.07 -31.52 -14.72
N TRP A 314 -10.08 -31.70 -15.59
CA TRP A 314 -10.27 -32.93 -16.35
C TRP A 314 -9.07 -33.23 -17.24
N HIS A 315 -8.59 -32.23 -17.99
CA HIS A 315 -7.42 -32.37 -18.85
C HIS A 315 -6.18 -32.79 -18.06
N HIS A 316 -5.93 -32.22 -16.88
CA HIS A 316 -4.79 -32.62 -16.05
C HIS A 316 -4.90 -34.06 -15.53
N LEU A 317 -6.10 -34.61 -15.39
CA LEU A 317 -6.33 -35.99 -14.92
C LEU A 317 -6.35 -37.03 -16.05
N PHE A 318 -6.83 -36.66 -17.24
CA PHE A 318 -7.03 -37.57 -18.36
C PHE A 318 -6.13 -37.26 -19.58
N GLU A 319 -5.23 -36.28 -19.45
CA GLU A 319 -4.35 -35.73 -20.50
C GLU A 319 -5.08 -35.14 -21.72
N ARG A 320 -6.40 -35.17 -21.71
CA ARG A 320 -7.27 -34.62 -22.74
C ARG A 320 -8.52 -34.04 -22.09
N GLY A 321 -8.78 -32.75 -22.34
CA GLY A 321 -10.00 -32.10 -21.88
C GLY A 321 -11.26 -32.68 -22.54
N ILE A 322 -12.41 -32.53 -21.88
CA ILE A 322 -13.72 -32.78 -22.49
C ILE A 322 -13.87 -31.91 -23.75
N VAL A 323 -13.45 -30.65 -23.65
CA VAL A 323 -13.07 -29.78 -24.76
C VAL A 323 -11.56 -29.94 -24.99
N PRO A 324 -11.12 -30.53 -26.13
CA PRO A 324 -9.70 -30.79 -26.36
C PRO A 324 -8.85 -29.52 -26.48
N THR A 325 -9.43 -28.42 -26.96
CA THR A 325 -8.82 -27.10 -26.98
C THR A 325 -8.98 -26.43 -25.62
N VAL A 326 -8.13 -26.83 -24.66
CA VAL A 326 -8.28 -26.50 -23.23
C VAL A 326 -8.46 -24.99 -22.95
N ASP A 327 -7.81 -24.13 -23.75
CA ASP A 327 -7.83 -22.67 -23.59
C ASP A 327 -8.71 -21.95 -24.62
N ASP A 328 -9.42 -22.67 -25.50
CA ASP A 328 -10.29 -22.08 -26.52
C ASP A 328 -11.67 -22.76 -26.54
N PHE A 329 -12.64 -22.07 -25.94
CA PHE A 329 -14.06 -22.42 -25.91
C PHE A 329 -14.87 -21.58 -26.91
N GLY A 330 -14.19 -20.78 -27.74
CA GLY A 330 -14.80 -19.93 -28.75
C GLY A 330 -15.02 -20.65 -30.08
N VAL A 331 -15.29 -19.87 -31.12
CA VAL A 331 -15.59 -20.37 -32.48
C VAL A 331 -14.40 -21.12 -33.10
N MET A 332 -13.18 -20.80 -32.69
CA MET A 332 -11.96 -21.46 -33.16
C MET A 332 -11.61 -22.72 -32.36
N GLY A 333 -12.30 -22.93 -31.22
CA GLY A 333 -12.17 -24.11 -30.38
C GLY A 333 -12.90 -25.34 -30.94
N GLN A 334 -12.55 -26.51 -30.41
CA GLN A 334 -13.27 -27.75 -30.70
C GLN A 334 -14.49 -27.90 -29.79
N PRO A 335 -15.60 -28.49 -30.28
CA PRO A 335 -16.76 -28.73 -29.43
C PRO A 335 -16.43 -29.76 -28.32
N PRO A 336 -17.15 -29.71 -27.17
CA PRO A 336 -17.00 -30.72 -26.12
C PRO A 336 -17.41 -32.10 -26.63
N SER A 337 -16.60 -33.10 -26.33
CA SER A 337 -16.92 -34.51 -26.60
C SER A 337 -18.14 -34.99 -25.83
N HIS A 338 -18.36 -34.47 -24.62
CA HIS A 338 -19.47 -34.81 -23.73
C HIS A 338 -20.05 -33.53 -23.11
N PRO A 339 -20.88 -32.77 -23.84
CA PRO A 339 -21.38 -31.46 -23.39
C PRO A 339 -22.18 -31.54 -22.08
N GLU A 340 -23.06 -32.52 -21.95
CA GLU A 340 -23.91 -32.67 -20.76
C GLU A 340 -23.10 -32.97 -19.49
N LEU A 341 -22.05 -33.78 -19.61
CA LEU A 341 -21.14 -34.08 -18.49
C LEU A 341 -20.39 -32.82 -18.05
N LEU A 342 -19.88 -32.05 -19.01
CA LEU A 342 -19.19 -30.80 -18.72
C LEU A 342 -20.12 -29.80 -18.01
N ASP A 343 -21.36 -29.68 -18.48
CA ASP A 343 -22.35 -28.78 -17.91
C ASP A 343 -22.76 -29.17 -16.50
N TRP A 344 -22.95 -30.46 -16.27
CA TRP A 344 -23.23 -31.00 -14.94
C TRP A 344 -22.07 -30.76 -13.98
N LEU A 345 -20.84 -31.16 -14.36
CA LEU A 345 -19.65 -30.95 -13.51
C LEU A 345 -19.40 -29.47 -13.23
N ALA A 346 -19.57 -28.60 -14.23
CA ALA A 346 -19.39 -27.17 -14.07
C ALA A 346 -20.40 -26.56 -13.09
N THR A 347 -21.68 -26.96 -13.20
CA THR A 347 -22.75 -26.48 -12.31
C THR A 347 -22.55 -27.00 -10.89
N GLU A 348 -22.25 -28.29 -10.72
CA GLU A 348 -21.94 -28.85 -9.39
C GLU A 348 -20.71 -28.21 -8.77
N PHE A 349 -19.67 -27.93 -9.57
CA PHE A 349 -18.46 -27.29 -9.11
C PHE A 349 -18.72 -25.90 -8.50
N SER A 350 -19.54 -25.07 -9.14
CA SER A 350 -19.89 -23.75 -8.62
C SER A 350 -20.89 -23.82 -7.48
N ASP A 351 -21.99 -24.56 -7.64
CA ASP A 351 -23.19 -24.41 -6.80
C ASP A 351 -23.15 -25.32 -5.56
N SER A 352 -22.75 -26.58 -5.73
CA SER A 352 -22.75 -27.59 -4.66
C SER A 352 -21.37 -27.73 -3.99
N MET A 353 -20.30 -27.62 -4.78
CA MET A 353 -18.92 -27.78 -4.32
C MET A 353 -18.28 -26.47 -3.84
N ASN A 354 -18.94 -25.33 -4.07
CA ASN A 354 -18.48 -23.99 -3.72
C ASN A 354 -17.04 -23.72 -4.19
N TRP A 355 -16.76 -24.01 -5.47
CA TRP A 355 -15.46 -23.82 -6.12
C TRP A 355 -14.31 -24.62 -5.49
N SER A 356 -14.62 -25.66 -4.69
CA SER A 356 -13.61 -26.49 -4.06
C SER A 356 -12.95 -27.45 -5.05
N LEU A 357 -11.74 -27.12 -5.49
CA LEU A 357 -10.92 -28.00 -6.34
C LEU A 357 -10.77 -29.40 -5.74
N LYS A 358 -10.61 -29.51 -4.42
CA LYS A 358 -10.49 -30.80 -3.73
C LYS A 358 -11.75 -31.66 -3.89
N ARG A 359 -12.95 -31.07 -3.83
CA ARG A 359 -14.21 -31.80 -4.01
C ARG A 359 -14.40 -32.21 -5.46
N LEU A 360 -14.10 -31.33 -6.41
CA LEU A 360 -14.15 -31.65 -7.84
C LEU A 360 -13.20 -32.78 -8.21
N LEU A 361 -11.94 -32.70 -7.76
CA LEU A 361 -10.96 -33.76 -7.96
C LEU A 361 -11.46 -35.08 -7.39
N ARG A 362 -11.99 -35.07 -6.16
CA ARG A 362 -12.56 -36.27 -5.53
C ARG A 362 -13.70 -36.87 -6.36
N GLU A 363 -14.61 -36.05 -6.86
CA GLU A 363 -15.74 -36.50 -7.69
C GLU A 363 -15.23 -37.21 -8.95
N ILE A 364 -14.26 -36.61 -9.64
CA ILE A 364 -13.70 -37.16 -10.88
C ILE A 364 -12.95 -38.47 -10.60
N VAL A 365 -12.05 -38.51 -9.61
CA VAL A 365 -11.21 -39.70 -9.36
C VAL A 365 -12.00 -40.88 -8.77
N LEU A 366 -13.15 -40.63 -8.15
CA LEU A 366 -14.07 -41.66 -7.69
C LEU A 366 -15.10 -42.08 -8.75
N SER A 367 -15.14 -41.40 -9.90
CA SER A 367 -16.03 -41.77 -11.00
C SER A 367 -15.73 -43.17 -11.54
N GLY A 368 -16.72 -43.77 -12.22
CA GLY A 368 -16.49 -45.00 -12.98
C GLY A 368 -15.43 -44.79 -14.07
N THR A 369 -15.49 -43.65 -14.77
CA THR A 369 -14.61 -43.27 -15.88
C THR A 369 -13.13 -43.26 -15.48
N TYR A 370 -12.79 -42.62 -14.36
CA TYR A 370 -11.40 -42.56 -13.91
C TYR A 370 -10.88 -43.91 -13.40
N ARG A 371 -11.78 -44.77 -12.88
CA ARG A 371 -11.44 -46.10 -12.38
C ARG A 371 -11.44 -47.18 -13.46
N MET A 372 -11.70 -46.83 -14.72
CA MET A 372 -11.62 -47.80 -15.81
C MET A 372 -10.19 -48.31 -15.95
N SER A 373 -10.06 -49.62 -16.15
CA SER A 373 -8.77 -50.23 -16.44
C SER A 373 -8.27 -49.75 -17.80
N SER A 374 -7.10 -49.13 -17.82
CA SER A 374 -6.34 -48.83 -19.03
C SER A 374 -5.34 -49.97 -19.22
N ALA A 375 -5.71 -50.98 -20.00
CA ALA A 375 -4.75 -51.96 -20.50
C ALA A 375 -4.14 -51.38 -21.80
N PRO A 376 -2.82 -51.18 -21.89
CA PRO A 376 -2.19 -50.76 -23.14
C PRO A 376 -2.51 -51.78 -24.24
N HIS A 377 -2.97 -51.30 -25.38
CA HIS A 377 -3.19 -52.18 -26.53
C HIS A 377 -1.81 -52.49 -27.13
N PRO A 378 -1.38 -53.78 -27.22
CA PRO A 378 -0.01 -54.13 -27.60
C PRO A 378 0.45 -53.60 -28.97
N SER A 379 -0.48 -53.20 -29.84
CA SER A 379 -0.18 -52.65 -31.17
C SER A 379 -0.01 -51.12 -31.22
N LEU A 380 -0.19 -50.41 -30.10
CA LEU A 380 -0.12 -48.94 -30.02
C LEU A 380 1.14 -48.42 -29.30
N ASP A 381 1.97 -49.31 -28.75
CA ASP A 381 3.33 -48.97 -28.33
C ASP A 381 4.22 -48.80 -29.58
N ARG A 382 4.49 -47.55 -29.98
CA ARG A 382 5.51 -47.19 -30.96
C ARG A 382 6.36 -46.04 -30.46
#